data_AF-A0A165GK82-F1
#
_entry.id   AF-A0A165GK82-F1
#
_cell.length_a   1.000
_cell.length_b   1.000
_cell.length_c   1.000
_cell.angle_alpha   90.00
_cell.angle_beta   90.00
_cell.angle_gamma   90.00
#
_symmetry.space_group_name_H-M   'P 1'
#
loop_
_entity.id
_entity.type
_entity.pdbx_description
1 polymer ?
#
loop_
_entity_poly.entity_id
_entity_poly.type
_entity_poly.pdbx_seq_one_letter_code
_entity_poly.pdbx_strand_id
1 'polypeptide(L)'
;MPTKKQTSSTKPKPKPKPEPNPETKPIPTPIPTPNPNPKPKAKSKLKPKPKPIKPWSMYPALHESVTHLLEEEDLYFDFHNVDDDTKIPDEEFDSKIMGRFICRNPKCGSSGWSSKCIAITIRMYRGGKYNARVYHQRCRSCNSLSRPRLDESYAERVAYWLKRWSGIQMKRVEHYEKSKAPHNRDLCEGCKAGHCMAQDQALDWF
;
A
#
# COMPACT_ATOMS: atom_id res chain seq x y z
N MET A 1 60.54 29.32 -14.23
CA MET A 1 60.89 29.06 -12.81
C MET A 1 59.68 29.37 -11.95
N PRO A 2 59.07 28.39 -11.27
CA PRO A 2 57.86 28.59 -10.49
C PRO A 2 58.17 28.97 -9.04
N THR A 3 57.52 30.02 -8.54
CA THR A 3 57.45 30.39 -7.12
C THR A 3 56.33 29.59 -6.44
N LYS A 4 56.63 28.86 -5.36
CA LYS A 4 55.63 28.27 -4.45
C LYS A 4 55.78 28.85 -3.06
N LYS A 5 54.72 29.52 -2.61
CA LYS A 5 54.51 30.00 -1.24
C LYS A 5 54.21 28.84 -0.29
N GLN A 6 54.64 29.07 0.96
CA GLN A 6 54.48 28.29 2.18
C GLN A 6 53.03 27.87 2.47
N THR A 7 52.85 26.82 3.27
CA THR A 7 52.23 26.94 4.61
C THR A 7 52.41 25.64 5.41
N SER A 8 52.99 25.82 6.60
CA SER A 8 53.11 24.84 7.67
C SER A 8 51.83 24.84 8.53
N SER A 9 51.43 23.69 9.04
CA SER A 9 50.35 23.59 10.05
C SER A 9 50.79 22.63 11.14
N THR A 10 51.07 23.21 12.31
CA THR A 10 51.60 22.55 13.50
C THR A 10 50.45 21.99 14.34
N LYS A 11 50.59 20.73 14.78
CA LYS A 11 49.64 19.96 15.59
C LYS A 11 49.66 20.41 17.07
N PRO A 12 48.53 20.66 17.75
CA PRO A 12 48.55 21.07 19.16
C PRO A 12 48.69 19.89 20.14
N LYS A 13 49.43 20.14 21.24
CA LYS A 13 49.80 19.25 22.35
C LYS A 13 48.76 19.30 23.49
N PRO A 14 48.46 18.21 24.21
CA PRO A 14 47.41 18.17 25.23
C PRO A 14 47.84 18.75 26.59
N LYS A 15 46.87 19.32 27.33
CA LYS A 15 47.03 19.87 28.70
C LYS A 15 46.81 18.80 29.78
N PRO A 16 47.58 18.82 30.90
CA PRO A 16 47.38 17.92 32.04
C PRO A 16 46.31 18.45 33.01
N LYS A 17 45.67 17.55 33.78
CA LYS A 17 44.81 17.87 34.93
C LYS A 17 45.41 17.29 36.22
N PRO A 18 45.25 17.95 37.38
CA PRO A 18 45.92 17.59 38.63
C PRO A 18 45.13 16.60 39.52
N GLU A 19 45.87 15.91 40.38
CA GLU A 19 45.49 14.89 41.38
C GLU A 19 45.06 15.48 42.76
N PRO A 20 44.55 14.66 43.70
CA PRO A 20 43.52 15.04 44.69
C PRO A 20 44.05 15.39 46.10
N ASN A 21 43.18 15.91 46.97
CA ASN A 21 43.44 16.06 48.43
C ASN A 21 42.12 15.87 49.24
N PRO A 22 42.12 15.70 50.58
CA PRO A 22 41.66 14.48 51.25
C PRO A 22 40.43 14.69 52.16
N GLU A 23 40.00 13.59 52.78
CA GLU A 23 38.84 13.42 53.67
C GLU A 23 38.66 14.45 54.80
N THR A 24 37.40 14.73 55.13
CA THR A 24 36.99 15.18 56.48
C THR A 24 35.65 14.53 56.86
N LYS A 25 35.59 13.95 58.07
CA LYS A 25 34.46 13.19 58.66
C LYS A 25 33.57 14.09 59.59
N PRO A 26 32.40 13.61 60.07
CA PRO A 26 31.12 14.35 60.02
C PRO A 26 30.63 14.98 61.35
N ILE A 27 29.59 15.84 61.25
CA ILE A 27 28.77 16.39 62.35
C ILE A 27 27.32 15.89 62.18
N PRO A 28 26.56 15.54 63.26
CA PRO A 28 25.28 14.84 63.15
C PRO A 28 24.04 15.74 62.96
N THR A 29 22.98 15.06 62.50
CA THR A 29 21.63 15.39 61.99
C THR A 29 20.77 16.45 62.71
N PRO A 30 19.70 16.93 62.02
CA PRO A 30 18.36 16.45 62.40
C PRO A 30 17.56 15.88 61.22
N ILE A 31 16.77 14.85 61.55
CA ILE A 31 15.88 14.08 60.67
C ILE A 31 14.65 14.92 60.30
N PRO A 32 14.34 15.13 59.00
CA PRO A 32 13.02 15.59 58.57
C PRO A 32 12.10 14.40 58.32
N THR A 33 10.89 14.51 58.86
CA THR A 33 9.77 13.57 58.84
C THR A 33 9.36 13.03 57.46
N PRO A 34 8.78 11.82 57.38
CA PRO A 34 8.27 11.25 56.13
C PRO A 34 7.03 12.00 55.65
N ASN A 35 7.11 12.51 54.41
CA ASN A 35 6.02 13.22 53.74
C ASN A 35 4.97 12.20 53.23
N PRO A 36 3.69 12.31 53.61
CA PRO A 36 2.67 11.38 53.14
C PRO A 36 2.22 11.74 51.72
N ASN A 37 2.31 10.72 50.86
CA ASN A 37 1.51 10.51 49.64
C ASN A 37 2.00 11.17 48.32
N PRO A 38 2.44 10.36 47.34
CA PRO A 38 2.53 10.77 45.94
C PRO A 38 1.13 10.87 45.34
N LYS A 39 0.82 12.00 44.69
CA LYS A 39 -0.35 12.16 43.82
C LYS A 39 -0.41 11.00 42.80
N PRO A 40 -1.58 10.40 42.54
CA PRO A 40 -1.69 9.28 41.60
C PRO A 40 -1.29 9.73 40.20
N LYS A 41 -0.31 9.03 39.61
CA LYS A 41 0.11 9.21 38.21
C LYS A 41 -1.09 8.94 37.31
N ALA A 42 -1.45 9.91 36.49
CA ALA A 42 -2.46 9.76 35.46
C ALA A 42 -2.12 8.55 34.56
N LYS A 43 -3.05 7.61 34.45
CA LYS A 43 -2.94 6.44 33.58
C LYS A 43 -2.79 6.92 32.13
N SER A 44 -1.67 6.62 31.49
CA SER A 44 -1.47 6.88 30.07
C SER A 44 -2.52 6.11 29.27
N LYS A 45 -3.33 6.81 28.48
CA LYS A 45 -4.28 6.19 27.56
C LYS A 45 -3.46 5.36 26.55
N LEU A 46 -3.59 4.03 26.57
CA LEU A 46 -3.00 3.18 25.54
C LEU A 46 -3.52 3.64 24.18
N LYS A 47 -2.61 3.99 23.26
CA LYS A 47 -2.99 4.30 21.88
C LYS A 47 -3.66 3.05 21.28
N PRO A 48 -4.82 3.17 20.62
CA PRO A 48 -5.48 2.03 19.99
C PRO A 48 -4.53 1.40 18.97
N LYS A 49 -4.47 0.06 18.95
CA LYS A 49 -3.65 -0.68 17.98
C LYS A 49 -4.07 -0.25 16.56
N PRO A 50 -3.11 0.05 15.65
CA PRO A 50 -3.44 0.42 14.28
C PRO A 50 -4.21 -0.71 13.62
N LYS A 51 -5.32 -0.37 12.95
CA LYS A 51 -6.10 -1.35 12.18
C LYS A 51 -5.20 -1.97 11.10
N PRO A 52 -5.34 -3.28 10.81
CA PRO A 52 -4.61 -3.90 9.71
C PRO A 52 -4.95 -3.18 8.41
N ILE A 53 -3.92 -2.88 7.62
CA ILE A 53 -4.08 -2.22 6.32
C ILE A 53 -4.61 -3.25 5.33
N LYS A 54 -5.76 -2.97 4.70
CA LYS A 54 -6.35 -3.86 3.68
C LYS A 54 -5.38 -4.04 2.49
N PRO A 55 -5.21 -5.27 1.96
CA PRO A 55 -4.37 -5.54 0.78
C PRO A 55 -5.00 -5.12 -0.55
N TRP A 56 -6.21 -4.57 -0.54
CA TRP A 56 -6.95 -4.10 -1.71
C TRP A 56 -7.79 -2.86 -1.37
N SER A 57 -8.29 -2.21 -2.41
CA SER A 57 -9.25 -1.10 -2.32
C SER A 57 -10.36 -1.26 -3.36
N MET A 58 -11.49 -0.61 -3.08
CA MET A 58 -12.54 -0.36 -4.06
C MET A 58 -12.46 1.09 -4.58
N TYR A 59 -13.05 1.34 -5.75
CA TYR A 59 -12.97 2.64 -6.45
C TYR A 59 -14.36 3.17 -6.86
N PRO A 60 -15.25 3.50 -5.90
CA PRO A 60 -16.59 4.03 -6.21
C PRO A 60 -16.56 5.33 -7.01
N ALA A 61 -15.51 6.16 -6.87
CA ALA A 61 -15.35 7.39 -7.64
C ALA A 61 -15.14 7.14 -9.16
N LEU A 62 -14.85 5.90 -9.58
CA LEU A 62 -14.74 5.51 -10.98
C LEU A 62 -16.04 4.87 -11.51
N HIS A 63 -17.11 4.87 -10.73
CA HIS A 63 -18.39 4.30 -11.11
C HIS A 63 -18.97 4.98 -12.35
N GLU A 64 -18.95 6.31 -12.42
CA GLU A 64 -19.45 7.08 -13.58
C GLU A 64 -18.79 6.65 -14.89
N SER A 65 -17.47 6.38 -14.88
CA SER A 65 -16.76 5.90 -16.06
C SER A 65 -17.20 4.50 -16.49
N VAL A 66 -17.61 3.64 -15.55
CA VAL A 66 -18.19 2.33 -15.86
C VAL A 66 -19.61 2.50 -16.40
N THR A 67 -20.43 3.34 -15.75
CA THR A 67 -21.81 3.61 -16.17
C THR A 67 -21.86 4.11 -17.62
N HIS A 68 -21.01 5.06 -17.98
CA HIS A 68 -20.93 5.57 -19.35
C HIS A 68 -20.68 4.47 -20.40
N LEU A 69 -19.84 3.48 -20.08
CA LEU A 69 -19.57 2.35 -20.98
C LEU A 69 -20.74 1.35 -21.05
N LEU A 70 -21.59 1.30 -20.04
CA LEU A 70 -22.74 0.39 -19.95
C LEU A 70 -23.99 0.95 -20.63
N GLU A 71 -24.15 2.28 -20.63
CA GLU A 71 -25.29 2.98 -21.24
C GLU A 71 -25.46 2.68 -22.73
N GLU A 72 -24.36 2.43 -23.46
CA GLU A 72 -24.40 2.01 -24.88
C GLU A 72 -25.25 0.77 -25.13
N GLU A 73 -25.40 -0.07 -24.10
CA GLU A 73 -26.11 -1.35 -24.16
C GLU A 73 -27.37 -1.37 -23.26
N ASP A 74 -27.82 -0.19 -22.81
CA ASP A 74 -28.97 -0.03 -21.89
C ASP A 74 -28.83 -0.82 -20.57
N LEU A 75 -27.60 -0.96 -20.08
CA LEU A 75 -27.32 -1.63 -18.80
C LEU A 75 -27.13 -0.61 -17.67
N TYR A 76 -27.86 -0.83 -16.57
CA TYR A 76 -27.80 0.02 -15.38
C TYR A 76 -27.40 -0.79 -14.16
N PHE A 77 -26.34 -0.36 -13.48
CA PHE A 77 -25.86 -0.98 -12.26
C PHE A 77 -25.55 0.06 -11.18
N ASP A 78 -25.73 -0.30 -9.91
CA ASP A 78 -25.27 0.49 -8.77
C ASP A 78 -23.92 -0.01 -8.25
N PHE A 79 -23.07 0.91 -7.79
CA PHE A 79 -21.86 0.54 -7.07
C PHE A 79 -22.17 0.04 -5.65
N HIS A 80 -21.78 -1.20 -5.35
CA HIS A 80 -21.87 -1.81 -4.04
C HIS A 80 -20.71 -1.40 -3.13
N ASN A 81 -20.93 -0.36 -2.31
CA ASN A 81 -19.91 0.20 -1.41
C ASN A 81 -19.50 -0.68 -0.23
N VAL A 82 -20.09 -1.87 -0.09
CA VAL A 82 -19.76 -2.80 0.99
C VAL A 82 -18.86 -3.91 0.45
N ASP A 83 -17.74 -4.11 1.13
CA ASP A 83 -16.77 -5.17 0.86
C ASP A 83 -16.77 -6.11 2.06
N ASP A 84 -17.82 -6.93 2.14
CA ASP A 84 -17.92 -8.05 3.05
C ASP A 84 -18.12 -9.34 2.25
N ASP A 85 -17.69 -10.46 2.84
CA ASP A 85 -17.85 -11.79 2.26
C ASP A 85 -19.17 -12.43 2.75
N THR A 86 -20.08 -11.66 3.35
CA THR A 86 -21.36 -12.19 3.85
C THR A 86 -22.38 -12.30 2.73
N LYS A 87 -22.29 -11.43 1.74
CA LYS A 87 -23.07 -11.53 0.50
C LYS A 87 -22.30 -12.32 -0.53
N ILE A 88 -22.87 -13.45 -0.91
CA ILE A 88 -22.37 -14.26 -2.02
C ILE A 88 -22.69 -13.50 -3.32
N PRO A 89 -21.69 -13.17 -4.16
CA PRO A 89 -21.94 -12.60 -5.48
C PRO A 89 -22.64 -13.64 -6.38
N ASP A 90 -23.49 -13.18 -7.29
CA ASP A 90 -24.05 -14.05 -8.32
C ASP A 90 -22.96 -14.48 -9.32
N GLU A 91 -22.04 -13.55 -9.60
CA GLU A 91 -20.91 -13.76 -10.49
C GLU A 91 -19.64 -13.13 -9.90
N GLU A 92 -18.52 -13.83 -10.02
CA GLU A 92 -17.21 -13.36 -9.59
C GLU A 92 -16.15 -13.77 -10.62
N PHE A 93 -15.28 -12.85 -11.01
CA PHE A 93 -14.18 -13.16 -11.91
C PHE A 93 -12.92 -12.36 -11.58
N ASP A 94 -11.79 -13.07 -11.53
CA ASP A 94 -10.48 -12.47 -11.38
C ASP A 94 -9.96 -11.99 -12.73
N SER A 95 -9.52 -10.75 -12.80
CA SER A 95 -8.99 -10.15 -14.02
C SER A 95 -7.67 -9.40 -13.80
N LYS A 96 -7.21 -8.73 -14.85
CA LYS A 96 -6.06 -7.82 -14.79
C LYS A 96 -6.41 -6.48 -15.41
N ILE A 97 -5.93 -5.41 -14.78
CA ILE A 97 -6.00 -4.03 -15.29
C ILE A 97 -4.60 -3.41 -15.30
N MET A 98 -4.51 -2.25 -15.93
CA MET A 98 -3.31 -1.42 -16.04
C MET A 98 -3.33 -0.28 -15.02
N GLY A 99 -2.16 0.33 -14.84
CA GLY A 99 -1.96 1.41 -13.90
C GLY A 99 -0.55 1.46 -13.34
N ARG A 100 -0.34 2.38 -12.40
CA ARG A 100 0.96 2.67 -11.78
C ARG A 100 0.86 2.71 -10.27
N PHE A 101 1.83 2.09 -9.60
CA PHE A 101 2.01 2.21 -8.15
C PHE A 101 2.93 3.37 -7.81
N ILE A 102 2.63 4.05 -6.70
CA ILE A 102 3.45 5.14 -6.15
C ILE A 102 3.85 4.76 -4.73
N CYS A 103 5.16 4.70 -4.46
CA CYS A 103 5.64 4.52 -3.09
C CYS A 103 5.34 5.78 -2.29
N ARG A 104 4.59 5.67 -1.19
CA ARG A 104 4.26 6.80 -0.30
C ARG A 104 5.16 6.88 0.93
N ASN A 105 6.17 6.01 1.03
CA ASN A 105 7.16 6.10 2.09
C ASN A 105 8.13 7.25 1.77
N PRO A 106 8.15 8.36 2.53
CA PRO A 106 8.99 9.51 2.22
C PRO A 106 10.49 9.21 2.34
N LYS A 107 10.87 8.13 3.04
CA LYS A 107 12.26 7.68 3.15
C LYS A 107 12.69 6.78 1.97
N CYS A 108 11.76 6.45 1.08
CA CYS A 108 12.03 5.59 -0.07
C CYS A 108 12.27 6.44 -1.32
N GLY A 109 13.43 6.27 -1.96
CA GLY A 109 13.75 6.93 -3.23
C GLY A 109 13.06 6.35 -4.47
N SER A 110 12.05 5.49 -4.31
CA SER A 110 11.34 4.88 -5.45
C SER A 110 10.36 5.87 -6.07
N SER A 111 10.48 6.13 -7.37
CA SER A 111 9.58 6.98 -8.17
C SER A 111 8.26 6.30 -8.56
N GLY A 112 7.94 5.16 -7.95
CA GLY A 112 6.83 4.30 -8.36
C GLY A 112 7.19 3.36 -9.51
N TRP A 113 6.27 2.45 -9.83
CA TRP A 113 6.49 1.42 -10.84
C TRP A 113 5.17 1.02 -11.50
N SER A 114 5.22 0.58 -12.76
CA SER A 114 4.08 -0.01 -13.46
C SER A 114 4.15 -1.53 -13.33
N SER A 115 3.07 -2.18 -12.89
CA SER A 115 3.03 -3.65 -12.76
C SER A 115 2.68 -4.35 -14.07
N LYS A 116 2.09 -3.62 -15.05
CA LYS A 116 1.43 -4.15 -16.26
C LYS A 116 0.37 -5.25 -16.03
N CYS A 117 0.16 -5.61 -14.77
CA CYS A 117 -0.79 -6.59 -14.28
C CYS A 117 -1.11 -6.19 -12.84
N ILE A 118 -2.17 -5.42 -12.67
CA ILE A 118 -2.80 -5.16 -11.37
C ILE A 118 -3.96 -6.14 -11.28
N ALA A 119 -3.91 -7.03 -10.29
CA ALA A 119 -4.99 -7.98 -10.05
C ALA A 119 -6.25 -7.23 -9.64
N ILE A 120 -7.39 -7.67 -10.17
CA ILE A 120 -8.71 -7.20 -9.80
C ILE A 120 -9.65 -8.39 -9.65
N THR A 121 -10.52 -8.39 -8.64
CA THR A 121 -11.67 -9.31 -8.57
C THR A 121 -12.93 -8.50 -8.79
N ILE A 122 -13.67 -8.80 -9.84
CA ILE A 122 -14.93 -8.12 -10.19
C ILE A 122 -16.06 -9.00 -9.69
N ARG A 123 -17.07 -8.39 -9.06
CA ARG A 123 -18.20 -9.12 -8.45
C ARG A 123 -19.51 -8.45 -8.82
N MET A 124 -20.47 -9.26 -9.27
CA MET A 124 -21.84 -8.84 -9.53
C MET A 124 -22.76 -9.48 -8.49
N TYR A 125 -23.78 -8.73 -8.06
CA TYR A 125 -24.74 -9.13 -7.05
C TYR A 125 -26.16 -8.87 -7.57
N ARG A 126 -27.12 -9.58 -6.96
CA ARG A 126 -28.54 -9.44 -7.26
C ARG A 126 -29.00 -7.99 -7.22
N GLY A 127 -29.90 -7.67 -8.15
CA GLY A 127 -30.51 -6.35 -8.27
C GLY A 127 -29.58 -5.33 -8.93
N GLY A 128 -28.74 -5.77 -9.87
CA GLY A 128 -27.92 -4.87 -10.68
C GLY A 128 -26.87 -4.14 -9.86
N LYS A 129 -26.15 -4.84 -8.98
CA LYS A 129 -25.10 -4.21 -8.14
C LYS A 129 -23.76 -4.83 -8.44
N TYR A 130 -22.69 -4.05 -8.38
CA TYR A 130 -21.35 -4.59 -8.54
C TYR A 130 -20.34 -3.91 -7.63
N ASN A 131 -19.23 -4.57 -7.36
CA ASN A 131 -18.03 -3.90 -6.89
C ASN A 131 -16.79 -4.56 -7.51
N ALA A 132 -15.63 -3.98 -7.22
CA ALA A 132 -14.37 -4.57 -7.63
C ALA A 132 -13.28 -4.38 -6.58
N ARG A 133 -12.61 -5.47 -6.21
CA ARG A 133 -11.40 -5.46 -5.38
C ARG A 133 -10.19 -5.24 -6.27
N VAL A 134 -9.50 -4.12 -6.10
CA VAL A 134 -8.24 -3.86 -6.80
C VAL A 134 -7.09 -4.09 -5.81
N TYR A 135 -6.25 -5.08 -6.11
CA TYR A 135 -5.18 -5.47 -5.20
C TYR A 135 -4.00 -4.51 -5.25
N HIS A 136 -3.40 -4.32 -4.08
CA HIS A 136 -2.23 -3.48 -3.89
C HIS A 136 -0.95 -4.25 -4.23
N GLN A 137 0.16 -3.50 -4.34
CA GLN A 137 1.48 -4.08 -4.51
C GLN A 137 2.47 -3.42 -3.55
N ARG A 138 3.44 -4.19 -3.08
CA ARG A 138 4.49 -3.72 -2.19
C ARG A 138 5.65 -3.14 -2.99
N CYS A 139 6.19 -2.02 -2.50
CA CYS A 139 7.38 -1.42 -3.08
C CYS A 139 8.57 -2.36 -2.93
N ARG A 140 9.25 -2.69 -4.04
CA ARG A 140 10.44 -3.55 -4.04
C ARG A 140 11.54 -3.05 -3.11
N SER A 141 11.70 -1.73 -2.98
CA SER A 141 12.82 -1.13 -2.23
C SER A 141 12.58 -1.05 -0.72
N CYS A 142 11.33 -0.87 -0.27
CA CYS A 142 11.04 -0.64 1.16
C CYS A 142 9.88 -1.47 1.71
N ASN A 143 9.31 -2.36 0.90
CA ASN A 143 8.20 -3.24 1.23
C ASN A 143 6.90 -2.54 1.69
N SER A 144 6.82 -1.21 1.58
CA SER A 144 5.61 -0.45 1.90
C SER A 144 4.49 -0.78 0.91
N LEU A 145 3.26 -0.91 1.43
CA LEU A 145 2.09 -1.20 0.62
C LEU A 145 1.68 0.03 -0.20
N SER A 146 1.53 -0.14 -1.51
CA SER A 146 1.14 0.92 -2.43
C SER A 146 -0.23 0.63 -3.06
N ARG A 147 -1.10 1.63 -3.02
CA ARG A 147 -2.37 1.65 -3.76
C ARG A 147 -2.09 2.10 -5.18
N PRO A 148 -2.63 1.44 -6.22
CA PRO A 148 -2.41 1.85 -7.58
C PRO A 148 -3.18 3.13 -7.93
N ARG A 149 -2.58 3.93 -8.81
CA ARG A 149 -3.29 4.90 -9.65
C ARG A 149 -3.73 4.15 -10.90
N LEU A 150 -5.05 4.07 -11.08
CA LEU A 150 -5.68 3.38 -12.19
C LEU A 150 -5.81 4.30 -13.40
N ASP A 151 -5.83 3.69 -14.57
CA ASP A 151 -6.15 4.31 -15.86
C ASP A 151 -7.50 3.77 -16.37
N GLU A 152 -7.86 4.11 -17.62
CA GLU A 152 -9.12 3.75 -18.27
C GLU A 152 -9.38 2.23 -18.30
N SER A 153 -8.33 1.41 -18.26
CA SER A 153 -8.46 -0.05 -18.27
C SER A 153 -9.26 -0.61 -17.09
N TYR A 154 -9.40 0.14 -15.99
CA TYR A 154 -10.32 -0.23 -14.91
C TYR A 154 -11.77 -0.23 -15.40
N ALA A 155 -12.23 0.88 -15.97
CA ALA A 155 -13.62 1.04 -16.36
C ALA A 155 -13.96 0.07 -17.50
N GLU A 156 -13.10 -0.01 -18.51
CA GLU A 156 -13.24 -0.94 -19.63
C GLU A 156 -13.35 -2.39 -19.17
N ARG A 157 -12.48 -2.82 -18.24
CA ARG A 157 -12.46 -4.20 -17.78
C ARG A 157 -13.69 -4.54 -16.93
N VAL A 158 -14.10 -3.63 -16.06
CA VAL A 158 -15.30 -3.83 -15.23
C VAL A 158 -16.54 -3.88 -16.11
N ALA A 159 -16.70 -2.91 -17.02
CA ALA A 159 -17.82 -2.88 -17.96
C ALA A 159 -17.87 -4.13 -18.84
N TYR A 160 -16.71 -4.61 -19.33
CA TYR A 160 -16.63 -5.84 -20.12
C TYR A 160 -17.28 -7.05 -19.42
N TRP A 161 -16.98 -7.26 -18.13
CA TRP A 161 -17.53 -8.40 -17.40
C TRP A 161 -19.01 -8.22 -17.07
N LEU A 162 -19.43 -7.00 -16.72
CA LEU A 162 -20.85 -6.71 -16.49
C LEU A 162 -21.69 -6.89 -17.76
N LYS A 163 -21.18 -6.47 -18.92
CA LYS A 163 -21.81 -6.73 -20.23
C LYS A 163 -21.91 -8.24 -20.49
N ARG A 164 -20.80 -8.98 -20.30
CA ARG A 164 -20.76 -10.43 -20.53
C ARG A 164 -21.74 -11.19 -19.62
N TRP A 165 -21.79 -10.87 -18.33
CA TRP A 165 -22.73 -11.49 -17.39
C TRP A 165 -24.19 -11.12 -17.63
N SER A 166 -24.43 -9.98 -18.30
CA SER A 166 -25.76 -9.57 -18.75
C SER A 166 -26.17 -10.18 -20.10
N GLY A 167 -25.38 -11.12 -20.64
CA GLY A 167 -25.68 -11.83 -21.88
C GLY A 167 -25.24 -11.12 -23.16
N ILE A 168 -24.50 -10.01 -23.06
CA ILE A 168 -23.98 -9.29 -24.22
C ILE A 168 -22.78 -10.03 -24.79
N GLN A 169 -22.81 -10.28 -26.10
CA GLN A 169 -21.72 -10.94 -26.80
C GLN A 169 -20.51 -10.00 -26.95
N MET A 170 -19.56 -10.13 -26.03
CA MET A 170 -18.32 -9.36 -26.06
C MET A 170 -17.28 -10.01 -26.96
N LYS A 171 -16.66 -9.23 -27.86
CA LYS A 171 -15.48 -9.70 -28.60
C LYS A 171 -14.36 -10.03 -27.63
N ARG A 172 -13.64 -11.14 -27.87
CA ARG A 172 -12.44 -11.49 -27.11
C ARG A 172 -11.40 -10.39 -27.34
N VAL A 173 -11.14 -9.59 -26.32
CA VAL A 173 -10.06 -8.61 -26.39
C VAL A 173 -8.77 -9.34 -26.08
N GLU A 174 -7.96 -9.57 -27.12
CA GLU A 174 -6.65 -10.17 -27.03
C GLU A 174 -5.67 -9.21 -26.33
N HIS A 175 -5.79 -9.05 -25.01
CA HIS A 175 -4.83 -8.29 -24.23
C HIS A 175 -3.58 -9.13 -23.94
N TYR A 176 -2.83 -9.44 -25.01
CA TYR A 176 -1.53 -10.10 -24.95
C TYR A 176 -0.38 -9.08 -25.01
N GLU A 177 -0.35 -8.12 -24.08
CA GLU A 177 0.96 -7.59 -23.72
C GLU A 177 1.67 -8.65 -22.88
N LYS A 178 2.50 -9.47 -23.54
CA LYS A 178 3.51 -10.27 -22.86
C LYS A 178 4.38 -9.31 -22.07
N SER A 179 4.19 -9.27 -20.75
CA SER A 179 5.11 -8.53 -19.89
C SER A 179 6.49 -9.16 -20.05
N LYS A 180 7.47 -8.38 -20.54
CA LYS A 180 8.86 -8.84 -20.66
C LYS A 180 9.52 -9.13 -19.31
N ALA A 181 8.89 -8.68 -18.21
CA ALA A 181 9.39 -8.86 -16.85
C ALA A 181 8.47 -9.80 -16.05
N PRO A 182 9.03 -10.75 -15.28
CA PRO A 182 8.24 -11.63 -14.44
C PRO A 182 7.50 -10.79 -13.40
N HIS A 183 6.18 -10.98 -13.33
CA HIS A 183 5.36 -10.41 -12.28
C HIS A 183 5.85 -10.92 -10.92
N ASN A 184 6.31 -10.02 -10.06
CA ASN A 184 6.82 -10.42 -8.74
C ASN A 184 5.65 -10.73 -7.79
N ARG A 185 5.36 -12.03 -7.67
CA ARG A 185 4.25 -12.58 -6.86
C ARG A 185 4.38 -12.24 -5.38
N ASP A 186 5.60 -12.18 -4.85
CA ASP A 186 5.86 -11.88 -3.44
C ASP A 186 5.57 -10.43 -3.07
N LEU A 187 5.48 -9.55 -4.06
CA LEU A 187 5.11 -8.16 -3.87
C LEU A 187 3.63 -7.90 -4.19
N CYS A 188 2.97 -8.76 -4.96
CA CYS A 188 1.57 -8.60 -5.37
C CYS A 188 0.61 -9.18 -4.33
N GLU A 189 -0.26 -8.34 -3.76
CA GLU A 189 -1.23 -8.83 -2.79
C GLU A 189 -2.32 -9.70 -3.45
N GLY A 190 -2.58 -9.52 -4.74
CA GLY A 190 -3.47 -10.41 -5.51
C GLY A 190 -2.89 -11.82 -5.64
N CYS A 191 -1.59 -11.96 -5.92
CA CYS A 191 -0.95 -13.28 -5.96
C CYS A 191 -1.00 -13.97 -4.59
N LYS A 192 -0.74 -13.22 -3.51
CA LYS A 192 -0.79 -13.75 -2.14
C LYS A 192 -2.20 -14.20 -1.74
N ALA A 193 -3.21 -13.54 -2.29
CA ALA A 193 -4.60 -13.89 -2.07
C ALA A 193 -5.15 -14.93 -3.07
N GLY A 194 -4.36 -15.37 -4.06
CA GLY A 194 -4.78 -16.34 -5.07
C GLY A 194 -5.56 -15.75 -6.27
N HIS A 195 -5.71 -14.44 -6.34
CA HIS A 195 -6.60 -13.74 -7.28
C HIS A 195 -5.89 -13.09 -8.49
N CYS A 196 -4.66 -13.52 -8.81
CA CYS A 196 -3.86 -12.88 -9.85
C CYS A 196 -3.57 -13.81 -11.03
N MET A 197 -4.04 -13.43 -12.21
CA MET A 197 -3.83 -14.14 -13.48
C MET A 197 -2.47 -13.85 -14.15
N ALA A 198 -1.46 -13.40 -13.40
CA ALA A 198 -0.13 -13.12 -13.97
C ALA A 198 0.66 -14.39 -14.34
N GLN A 199 0.16 -15.57 -13.96
CA GLN A 199 0.69 -16.85 -14.43
C GLN A 199 -0.02 -17.26 -15.72
N ASP A 200 0.80 -17.48 -16.73
CA ASP A 200 0.58 -18.36 -17.88
C ASP A 200 -0.67 -19.25 -17.81
N GLN A 201 -1.82 -18.70 -18.21
CA GLN A 201 -3.00 -19.47 -18.56
C GLN A 201 -3.65 -18.78 -19.76
N ALA A 202 -3.19 -19.20 -20.93
CA ALA A 202 -4.10 -19.49 -22.03
C ALA A 202 -5.05 -20.60 -21.54
N LEU A 203 -6.00 -20.25 -20.68
CA LEU A 203 -7.22 -21.02 -20.62
C LEU A 203 -8.06 -20.50 -21.77
N ASP A 204 -8.24 -21.38 -22.76
CA ASP A 204 -9.36 -21.32 -23.66
C ASP A 204 -10.64 -21.32 -22.80
N TRP A 205 -11.11 -20.11 -22.49
CA TRP A 205 -12.41 -19.91 -21.89
C TRP A 205 -13.42 -19.87 -23.03
N PHE A 206 -13.91 -21.07 -23.38
CA PHE A 206 -15.03 -21.35 -24.28
C PHE A 206 -16.26 -20.46 -23.99
#